data_AF-A0A8D0C4V6-F1
#
_entry.id   AF-A0A8D0C4V6-F1
#
_cell.length_a   1.000
_cell.length_b   1.000
_cell.length_c   1.000
_cell.angle_alpha   90.00
_cell.angle_beta   90.00
_cell.angle_gamma   90.00
#
_symmetry.space_group_name_H-M   'P 1'
#
loop_
_entity.id
_entity.type
_entity.pdbx_description
1 polymer ?
#
loop_
_entity_poly.entity_id
_entity_poly.type
_entity_poly.pdbx_seq_one_letter_code
_entity_poly.pdbx_strand_id
1 'polypeptide(L)'
;MFEKLALYCNSYAELIPVSFVLGFYVTLVVSRWWGQYESIPWPDRIMNLVSSGVDGKDEYGRLLRRTLMRYINLLSVLILRSVSTAVFKRFPSIEHIVTAAVPAGAHEGW
;
A
#
# COMPACT_ATOMS: atom_id res chain seq x y z
N MET A 1 36.38 -22.05 35.04
CA MET A 1 34.90 -21.98 35.09
C MET A 1 34.31 -21.46 33.78
N PHE A 2 34.79 -20.32 33.28
CA PHE A 2 34.39 -19.75 31.97
C PHE A 2 34.57 -20.73 30.78
N GLU A 3 35.70 -21.42 30.69
CA GLU A 3 35.99 -22.35 29.59
C GLU A 3 34.99 -23.51 29.49
N LYS A 4 34.59 -24.07 30.65
CA LYS A 4 33.54 -25.11 30.71
C LYS A 4 32.17 -24.59 30.26
N LEU A 5 31.86 -23.32 30.56
CA LEU A 5 30.64 -22.67 30.11
C LEU A 5 30.65 -22.41 28.59
N ALA A 6 31.78 -21.94 28.05
CA ALA A 6 31.93 -21.71 26.62
C ALA A 6 31.78 -23.01 25.80
N LEU A 7 32.40 -24.10 26.26
CA LEU A 7 32.27 -25.42 25.63
C LEU A 7 30.84 -25.97 25.73
N TYR A 8 30.18 -25.78 26.88
CA TYR A 8 28.77 -26.13 27.06
C TYR A 8 27.89 -25.36 26.06
N CYS A 9 28.01 -24.04 25.96
CA CYS A 9 27.25 -23.25 24.99
C CYS A 9 27.51 -23.65 23.53
N ASN A 10 28.78 -23.96 23.17
CA ASN A 10 29.13 -24.39 21.82
C ASN A 10 28.43 -25.70 21.42
N SER A 11 28.25 -26.64 22.36
CA SER A 11 27.52 -27.90 22.07
C SER A 11 26.04 -27.73 21.74
N TYR A 12 25.42 -26.60 22.11
CA TYR A 12 24.02 -26.30 21.76
C TYR A 12 23.87 -25.40 20.53
N ALA A 13 24.95 -24.77 20.07
CA ALA A 13 24.92 -23.85 18.94
C ALA A 13 24.52 -24.53 17.62
N GLU A 14 24.76 -25.84 17.50
CA GLU A 14 24.46 -26.64 16.30
C GLU A 14 23.25 -27.56 16.47
N LEU A 15 22.59 -27.57 17.64
CA LEU A 15 21.52 -28.53 17.97
C LEU A 15 20.26 -28.35 17.11
N ILE A 16 20.08 -27.18 16.49
CA ILE A 16 19.01 -26.89 15.54
C ILE A 16 19.64 -26.28 14.28
N PRO A 17 19.41 -26.84 13.08
CA PRO A 17 19.88 -26.22 11.84
C PRO A 17 19.05 -24.96 11.58
N VAL A 18 19.47 -23.83 12.17
CA VAL A 18 18.81 -22.52 12.06
C VAL A 18 18.56 -22.15 10.60
N SER A 19 19.49 -22.52 9.71
CA SER A 19 19.38 -22.30 8.27
C SER A 19 18.13 -22.92 7.63
N PHE A 20 17.67 -24.07 8.11
CA PHE A 20 16.48 -24.73 7.57
C PHE A 20 15.20 -24.00 7.95
N VAL A 21 15.04 -23.67 9.24
CA VAL A 21 13.88 -22.90 9.74
C VAL A 21 13.87 -21.49 9.14
N LEU A 22 15.05 -20.87 9.04
CA LEU A 22 15.21 -19.57 8.40
C LEU A 22 14.84 -19.61 6.92
N GLY A 23 15.23 -20.66 6.20
CA GLY A 23 14.87 -20.86 4.79
C GLY A 23 13.36 -20.88 4.56
N PHE A 24 12.60 -21.63 5.38
CA PHE A 24 11.14 -21.62 5.31
C PHE A 24 10.54 -20.27 5.69
N TYR A 25 11.03 -19.67 6.77
CA TYR A 25 10.53 -18.38 7.23
C TYR A 25 10.72 -17.28 6.18
N VAL A 26 11.93 -17.17 5.61
CA VAL A 26 12.24 -16.20 4.56
C VAL A 26 11.38 -16.45 3.32
N THR A 27 11.19 -17.71 2.91
CA THR A 27 10.33 -18.06 1.77
C THR A 27 8.89 -17.61 2.02
N LEU A 28 8.35 -17.84 3.22
CA LEU A 28 7.01 -17.37 3.61
C LEU A 28 6.92 -15.84 3.59
N VAL A 29 7.91 -15.14 4.14
CA VAL A 29 7.94 -13.67 4.17
C VAL A 29 7.98 -13.09 2.76
N VAL A 30 8.84 -13.61 1.88
CA VAL A 30 8.94 -13.15 0.49
C VAL A 30 7.64 -13.42 -0.28
N SER A 31 7.02 -14.59 -0.08
CA SER A 31 5.73 -14.93 -0.68
C SER A 31 4.63 -13.93 -0.25
N ARG A 32 4.54 -13.62 1.05
CA ARG A 32 3.58 -12.64 1.57
C ARG A 32 3.87 -11.22 1.09
N TRP A 33 5.15 -10.83 1.04
CA TRP A 33 5.57 -9.52 0.55
C TRP A 33 5.16 -9.31 -0.91
N TRP A 34 5.41 -10.31 -1.77
CA TRP A 34 4.99 -10.24 -3.17
C TRP A 34 3.47 -10.20 -3.31
N GLY A 35 2.75 -11.04 -2.54
CA GLY A 35 1.28 -11.01 -2.53
C GLY A 35 0.69 -9.67 -2.07
N GLN A 36 1.35 -8.98 -1.13
CA GLN A 36 0.96 -7.62 -0.73
C GLN A 36 1.18 -6.61 -1.87
N TYR A 37 2.30 -6.71 -2.59
CA TYR A 37 2.60 -5.84 -3.73
C TYR A 37 1.59 -6.00 -4.86
N GLU A 38 1.24 -7.25 -5.23
CA GLU A 38 0.22 -7.54 -6.25
C GLU A 38 -1.19 -7.08 -5.85
N SER A 39 -1.45 -7.00 -4.54
CA SER A 39 -2.73 -6.52 -4.00
C SER A 39 -2.88 -4.99 -3.99
N ILE A 40 -1.84 -4.24 -4.35
CA ILE A 40 -1.92 -2.78 -4.45
C ILE A 40 -2.91 -2.42 -5.59
N PRO A 41 -3.94 -1.59 -5.33
CA PRO A 41 -4.96 -1.29 -6.32
C PRO A 41 -4.44 -0.34 -7.40
N TRP A 42 -4.27 -0.85 -8.62
CA TRP A 42 -3.92 -0.06 -9.81
C TRP A 42 -5.19 0.41 -10.55
N PRO A 43 -5.32 1.71 -10.88
CA PRO A 43 -6.54 2.25 -11.48
C PRO A 43 -6.71 1.87 -12.96
N ASP A 44 -5.67 1.40 -13.64
CA ASP A 44 -5.55 1.25 -15.10
C ASP A 44 -6.71 0.45 -15.73
N ARG A 45 -7.06 -0.70 -15.13
CA ARG A 45 -8.15 -1.54 -15.65
C ARG A 45 -9.50 -0.84 -15.58
N ILE A 46 -9.77 -0.15 -14.46
CA ILE A 46 -11.03 0.57 -14.29
C ILE A 46 -11.04 1.84 -15.13
N MET A 47 -9.90 2.52 -15.27
CA MET A 47 -9.74 3.68 -16.14
C MET A 47 -10.11 3.36 -17.58
N ASN A 48 -9.63 2.23 -18.12
CA ASN A 48 -10.00 1.80 -19.46
C ASN A 48 -11.51 1.57 -19.59
N LEU A 49 -12.12 0.89 -18.61
CA LEU A 49 -13.56 0.64 -18.60
C LEU A 49 -14.38 1.93 -18.50
N VAL A 50 -14.00 2.86 -17.62
CA VAL A 50 -14.68 4.15 -17.48
C VAL A 50 -14.49 5.02 -18.73
N SER A 51 -13.31 4.96 -19.35
CA SER A 51 -13.03 5.73 -20.57
C SER A 51 -13.83 5.23 -21.77
N SER A 52 -14.08 3.93 -21.88
CA SER A 52 -14.85 3.36 -23.01
C SER A 52 -16.34 3.20 -22.72
N GLY A 53 -16.72 3.01 -21.46
CA GLY A 53 -18.10 2.69 -21.05
C GLY A 53 -18.93 3.89 -20.61
N VAL A 54 -18.32 5.06 -20.39
CA VAL A 54 -19.05 6.30 -20.08
C VAL A 54 -19.09 7.19 -21.32
N ASP A 55 -20.22 7.16 -21.99
CA ASP A 55 -20.51 8.01 -23.15
C ASP A 55 -20.63 9.50 -22.78
N GLY A 56 -20.64 10.36 -23.80
CA GLY A 56 -20.77 11.82 -23.65
C GLY A 56 -19.44 12.54 -23.84
N LYS A 57 -19.34 13.31 -24.93
CA LYS A 57 -18.21 14.21 -25.24
C LYS A 57 -18.43 15.62 -24.67
N ASP A 58 -19.59 15.85 -24.08
CA ASP A 58 -20.00 17.06 -23.41
C ASP A 58 -19.33 17.21 -22.04
N GLU A 59 -19.55 18.36 -21.41
CA GLU A 59 -18.96 18.67 -20.12
C GLU A 59 -19.43 17.70 -19.02
N TYR A 60 -20.69 17.27 -19.06
CA TYR A 60 -21.22 16.33 -18.09
C TYR A 60 -20.53 14.96 -18.20
N GLY A 61 -20.39 14.40 -19.41
CA GLY A 61 -19.66 13.14 -19.61
C GLY A 61 -18.20 13.25 -19.14
N ARG A 62 -17.54 14.38 -19.41
CA ARG A 62 -16.17 14.67 -18.90
C ARG A 62 -16.13 14.71 -17.37
N LEU A 63 -17.07 15.39 -16.73
CA LEU A 63 -17.16 15.50 -15.28
C LEU A 63 -17.43 14.13 -14.63
N LEU A 64 -18.30 13.33 -15.23
CA LEU A 64 -18.65 11.99 -14.75
C LEU A 64 -17.42 11.06 -14.77
N ARG A 65 -16.71 10.96 -15.90
CA ARG A 65 -15.48 10.15 -16.00
C ARG A 65 -14.43 10.56 -14.96
N ARG A 66 -14.20 11.88 -14.81
CA ARG A 66 -13.24 12.40 -13.82
C ARG A 66 -13.69 12.11 -12.38
N THR A 67 -14.98 12.20 -12.09
CA THR A 67 -15.50 11.97 -10.73
C THR A 67 -15.41 10.49 -10.35
N LEU A 68 -15.75 9.57 -11.25
CA LEU A 68 -15.59 8.14 -11.05
C LEU A 68 -14.12 7.78 -10.74
N MET A 69 -13.18 8.28 -11.54
CA MET A 69 -11.75 8.04 -11.31
C MET A 69 -11.24 8.65 -10.01
N ARG A 70 -11.75 9.83 -9.61
CA ARG A 70 -11.41 10.44 -8.31
C ARG A 70 -11.90 9.57 -7.14
N TYR A 71 -13.09 8.98 -7.22
CA TYR A 71 -13.58 8.08 -6.16
C TYR A 71 -12.77 6.81 -6.02
N ILE A 72 -12.34 6.21 -7.14
CA ILE A 72 -11.44 5.04 -7.13
C ILE A 72 -10.09 5.40 -6.50
N ASN A 73 -9.50 6.53 -6.91
CA ASN A 73 -8.24 6.99 -6.34
C ASN A 73 -8.37 7.31 -4.84
N LEU A 74 -9.49 7.90 -4.42
CA LEU A 74 -9.76 8.17 -3.01
C LEU A 74 -9.85 6.89 -2.19
N LEU A 75 -10.54 5.87 -2.68
CA LEU A 75 -10.60 4.54 -2.05
C LEU A 75 -9.19 3.94 -1.88
N SER A 76 -8.35 4.00 -2.93
CA SER A 76 -6.97 3.54 -2.87
C SER A 76 -6.15 4.29 -1.81
N VAL A 77 -6.30 5.62 -1.71
CA VAL A 77 -5.60 6.42 -0.68
C VAL A 77 -6.07 6.04 0.72
N LEU A 78 -7.38 5.85 0.93
CA LEU A 78 -7.93 5.50 2.25
C LEU A 78 -7.44 4.13 2.75
N ILE A 79 -7.42 3.11 1.89
CA ILE A 79 -6.90 1.79 2.27
C ILE A 79 -5.38 1.83 2.46
N LEU A 80 -4.64 2.52 1.60
CA LEU A 80 -3.18 2.63 1.75
C LEU A 80 -2.81 3.40 3.02
N ARG A 81 -3.59 4.43 3.39
CA ARG A 81 -3.42 5.16 4.65
C ARG A 81 -3.58 4.27 5.88
N SER A 82 -4.46 3.27 5.86
CA SER A 82 -4.71 2.41 7.03
C SER A 82 -3.63 1.33 7.22
N VAL A 83 -2.95 0.91 6.16
CA VAL A 83 -1.93 -0.16 6.22
C VAL A 83 -0.49 0.33 6.08
N SER A 84 -0.27 1.48 5.44
CA SER A 84 1.06 2.05 5.19
C SER A 84 1.34 3.25 6.08
N THR A 85 2.36 3.13 6.93
CA THR A 85 2.81 4.23 7.79
C THR A 85 3.32 5.43 6.99
N ALA A 86 3.88 5.22 5.80
CA ALA A 86 4.32 6.30 4.92
C ALA A 86 3.14 7.13 4.40
N VAL A 87 2.06 6.46 3.98
CA VAL A 87 0.83 7.12 3.51
C VAL A 87 0.10 7.78 4.67
N PHE A 88 0.06 7.13 5.84
CA PHE A 88 -0.47 7.73 7.07
C PHE A 88 0.26 9.02 7.46
N LYS A 89 1.60 9.04 7.42
CA LYS A 89 2.38 10.26 7.70
C LYS A 89 2.12 11.38 6.69
N ARG A 90 1.87 11.05 5.42
CA ARG A 90 1.53 12.03 4.38
C ARG A 90 0.10 12.56 4.53
N PHE A 91 -0.83 11.73 4.96
CA PHE A 91 -2.23 12.09 5.18
C PHE A 91 -2.68 11.73 6.60
N PRO A 92 -2.25 12.45 7.66
CA PRO A 92 -2.55 12.06 9.03
C PRO A 92 -4.03 12.20 9.41
N SER A 93 -4.76 13.13 8.79
CA SER A 93 -6.22 13.31 8.98
C SER A 93 -6.96 13.28 7.64
N ILE A 94 -8.28 13.14 7.68
CA ILE A 94 -9.12 13.25 6.48
C ILE A 94 -9.02 14.64 5.85
N GLU A 95 -8.83 15.70 6.65
CA GLU A 95 -8.62 17.06 6.14
C GLU A 95 -7.41 17.14 5.20
N HIS A 96 -6.30 16.44 5.51
CA HIS A 96 -5.14 16.40 4.62
C HIS A 96 -5.47 15.77 3.25
N ILE A 97 -6.40 14.80 3.23
CA ILE A 97 -6.87 14.19 1.97
C ILE A 97 -7.74 15.18 1.21
N VAL A 98 -8.66 15.87 1.91
CA VAL A 98 -9.53 16.89 1.31
C VAL A 98 -8.70 18.02 0.71
N THR A 99 -7.76 18.60 1.47
CA THR A 99 -6.87 19.66 0.99
C THR A 99 -6.04 19.23 -0.21
N ALA A 100 -5.54 17.98 -0.23
CA ALA A 100 -4.79 17.47 -1.38
C ALA A 100 -5.67 17.22 -2.63
N ALA A 101 -6.98 17.02 -2.45
CA ALA A 101 -7.94 16.84 -3.54
C ALA A 101 -8.48 18.16 -4.10
N VAL A 102 -8.36 19.26 -3.34
CA VAL A 102 -8.80 20.60 -3.73
C VAL A 102 -7.65 21.33 -4.44
N PRO A 103 -7.82 21.83 -5.68
CA PRO A 103 -6.81 22.66 -6.33
C PRO A 103 -6.53 23.92 -5.51
N ALA A 104 -5.26 24.32 -5.40
CA ALA A 104 -4.80 25.44 -4.58
C ALA A 104 -5.49 26.81 -4.84
N GLY A 105 -6.29 26.95 -5.91
CA GLY A 105 -7.05 28.16 -6.23
C GLY A 105 -8.54 28.15 -5.84
N ALA A 106 -9.05 27.09 -5.20
CA ALA A 106 -10.46 27.03 -4.78
C ALA A 106 -10.72 27.63 -3.38
N HIS A 107 -9.67 28.03 -2.65
CA HIS A 107 -9.78 28.65 -1.33
C HIS A 107 -10.05 30.17 -1.36
N GLU A 108 -10.02 30.82 -2.54
CA GLU A 108 -10.11 32.29 -2.66
C GLU A 108 -11.44 32.81 -3.25
N GLY A 109 -12.50 32.00 -3.40
CA GLY A 109 -13.66 32.48 -4.16
C GLY A 109 -14.99 31.73 -4.04
N TRP A 110 -15.25 31.05 -2.92
CA TRP A 110 -16.59 30.61 -2.55
C TRP A 110 -16.85 30.90 -1.07
#